data_AF-A0A265UMQ2-F1
#
_entry.id   AF-A0A265UMQ2-F1
#
_cell.length_a   1.000
_cell.length_b   1.000
_cell.length_c   1.000
_cell.angle_alpha   90.00
_cell.angle_beta   90.00
_cell.angle_gamma   90.00
#
_symmetry.space_group_name_H-M   'P 1'
#
loop_
_entity.id
_entity.type
_entity.pdbx_description
1 polymer ?
#
loop_
_entity_poly.entity_id
_entity_poly.type
_entity_poly.pdbx_seq_one_letter_code
_entity_poly.pdbx_strand_id
1 'polypeptide(L)'
;MKHFLYFLLFTWSTLSLSQDISDQKAIERTLNHYIDAFYKGDTTALKKALRPRLYKFGYWKNKDTNKYEYYAKMNYEDAMAFVQKMKDDGRTRDENEIRDVEVLDIGNHIASAKVTAVWGIDYMTLSKDDGQWLIEQVIWEGPYQKAYVQKPATYYLIRHAEKDMSDKSNRNPRLTETGLARAANWAKILETVEFDMVYSTDYYRTKETAAPIAKGNNLNVTIYDPRNLNIDDFIKETNGKTVLIVGHSNTTPALANDFLRDKKYSQIPEDIHGNLYIINLDKDNLTSTLLSLD
;
A
#
# COMPACT_ATOMS: atom_id res chain seq x y z
N MET A 1 40.70 -50.76 36.40
CA MET A 1 40.73 -49.38 35.87
C MET A 1 39.48 -49.17 35.04
N LYS A 2 38.74 -48.10 35.34
CA LYS A 2 37.98 -47.22 34.42
C LYS A 2 37.14 -47.90 33.30
N HIS A 3 35.84 -47.70 33.14
CA HIS A 3 35.14 -46.43 33.02
C HIS A 3 33.62 -46.71 33.12
N PHE A 4 32.91 -45.95 33.93
CA PHE A 4 31.46 -45.81 33.83
C PHE A 4 31.20 -44.32 33.79
N LEU A 5 30.87 -43.74 32.63
CA LEU A 5 30.52 -42.33 32.57
C LEU A 5 29.68 -42.00 31.32
N TYR A 6 28.53 -41.40 31.63
CA TYR A 6 27.66 -40.51 30.86
C TYR A 6 26.91 -41.03 29.63
N PHE A 7 25.61 -41.24 29.83
CA PHE A 7 24.57 -40.84 28.87
C PHE A 7 23.39 -40.26 29.63
N LEU A 8 23.38 -38.94 29.81
CA LEU A 8 22.18 -38.20 30.21
C LEU A 8 22.37 -36.74 29.82
N LEU A 9 21.68 -36.30 28.76
CA LEU A 9 21.27 -34.92 28.48
C LEU A 9 20.78 -34.83 27.02
N PHE A 10 19.49 -35.09 26.76
CA PHE A 10 18.82 -34.62 25.53
C PHE A 10 17.27 -34.59 25.64
N THR A 11 16.70 -34.29 26.82
CA THR A 11 15.24 -34.27 27.02
C THR A 11 14.67 -32.89 27.40
N TRP A 12 15.49 -31.84 27.50
CA TRP A 12 15.02 -30.51 27.91
C TRP A 12 14.58 -29.60 26.76
N SER A 13 15.13 -29.77 25.55
CA SER A 13 14.80 -28.89 24.42
C SER A 13 13.41 -29.12 23.83
N THR A 14 12.88 -30.34 23.86
CA THR A 14 11.59 -30.67 23.23
C THR A 14 10.37 -30.18 24.03
N LEU A 15 10.51 -30.03 25.35
CA LEU A 15 9.41 -29.60 26.23
C LEU A 15 9.12 -28.10 26.08
N SER A 16 10.16 -27.27 26.01
CA SER A 16 10.02 -25.81 25.83
C SER A 16 9.36 -25.48 24.48
N LEU A 17 9.82 -26.09 23.39
CA LEU A 17 9.21 -25.91 22.05
C LEU A 17 7.73 -26.32 22.02
N SER A 18 7.35 -27.43 22.69
CA SER A 18 5.95 -27.87 22.73
C SER A 18 5.08 -26.94 23.57
N GLN A 19 5.62 -26.36 24.64
CA GLN A 19 4.91 -25.40 25.48
C GLN A 19 4.72 -24.07 24.75
N ASP A 20 5.74 -23.59 24.06
CA ASP A 20 5.68 -22.35 23.26
C ASP A 20 4.63 -22.45 22.13
N ILE A 21 4.60 -23.58 21.41
CA ILE A 21 3.57 -23.83 20.38
C ILE A 21 2.16 -23.87 20.99
N SER A 22 2.01 -24.45 22.18
CA SER A 22 0.73 -24.50 22.89
C SER A 22 0.29 -23.11 23.35
N ASP A 23 1.21 -22.32 23.90
CA ASP A 23 0.96 -20.98 24.40
C ASP A 23 0.65 -20.02 23.25
N GLN A 24 1.39 -20.10 22.15
CA GLN A 24 1.11 -19.33 20.93
C GLN A 24 -0.34 -19.57 20.45
N LYS A 25 -0.75 -20.83 20.29
CA LYS A 25 -2.13 -21.16 19.87
C LYS A 25 -3.20 -20.70 20.85
N ALA A 26 -2.89 -20.74 22.15
CA ALA A 26 -3.80 -20.26 23.18
C ALA A 26 -3.97 -18.75 23.12
N ILE A 27 -2.87 -18.01 22.94
CA ILE A 27 -2.87 -16.56 22.74
C ILE A 27 -3.65 -16.21 21.47
N GLU A 28 -3.34 -16.82 20.32
CA GLU A 28 -4.06 -16.58 19.05
C GLU A 28 -5.57 -16.79 19.21
N ARG A 29 -6.00 -17.80 19.97
CA ARG A 29 -7.42 -18.03 20.28
C ARG A 29 -8.00 -16.89 21.13
N THR A 30 -7.30 -16.45 22.17
CA THR A 30 -7.70 -15.31 23.00
C THR A 30 -7.84 -14.03 22.15
N LEU A 31 -6.90 -13.76 21.25
CA LEU A 31 -6.96 -12.62 20.31
C LEU A 31 -8.15 -12.71 19.36
N ASN A 32 -8.45 -13.90 18.84
CA ASN A 32 -9.62 -14.10 17.99
C ASN A 32 -10.94 -13.91 18.75
N HIS A 33 -11.04 -14.39 20.00
CA HIS A 33 -12.20 -14.11 20.86
C HIS A 33 -12.36 -12.62 21.13
N TYR A 34 -11.26 -11.88 21.28
CA TYR A 34 -11.29 -10.43 21.42
C TYR A 34 -11.94 -9.78 20.19
N ILE A 35 -11.49 -10.12 18.97
CA ILE A 35 -12.08 -9.57 17.73
C ILE A 35 -13.56 -9.95 17.60
N ASP A 36 -13.87 -11.23 17.80
CA ASP A 36 -15.24 -11.74 17.67
C ASP A 36 -16.20 -11.06 18.64
N ALA A 37 -15.76 -10.78 19.87
CA ALA A 37 -16.55 -10.04 20.83
C ALA A 37 -16.95 -8.67 20.30
N PHE A 38 -16.01 -7.87 19.80
CA PHE A 38 -16.30 -6.55 19.26
C PHE A 38 -17.09 -6.59 17.94
N TYR A 39 -16.87 -7.59 17.09
CA TYR A 39 -17.60 -7.75 15.83
C TYR A 39 -19.03 -8.22 16.06
N LYS A 40 -19.25 -9.19 16.95
CA LYS A 40 -20.56 -9.86 17.12
C LYS A 40 -21.33 -9.35 18.33
N GLY A 41 -20.76 -8.41 19.08
CA GLY A 41 -21.36 -7.97 20.34
C GLY A 41 -21.41 -9.08 21.40
N ASP A 42 -20.43 -10.00 21.38
CA ASP A 42 -20.42 -11.19 22.25
C ASP A 42 -19.63 -10.94 23.55
N THR A 43 -20.38 -10.61 24.60
CA THR A 43 -19.84 -10.41 25.95
C THR A 43 -19.28 -11.69 26.59
N THR A 44 -19.69 -12.89 26.14
CA THR A 44 -19.15 -14.16 26.62
C THR A 44 -17.79 -14.44 26.01
N ALA A 45 -17.61 -14.14 24.72
CA ALA A 45 -16.30 -14.15 24.08
C ALA A 45 -15.36 -13.12 24.73
N LEU A 46 -15.87 -11.92 25.05
CA LEU A 46 -15.05 -10.87 25.67
C LEU A 46 -14.50 -11.29 27.04
N LYS A 47 -15.32 -11.96 27.86
CA LYS A 47 -14.91 -12.54 29.15
C LYS A 47 -13.78 -13.58 29.02
N LYS A 48 -13.74 -14.31 27.91
CA LYS A 48 -12.68 -15.28 27.58
C LYS A 48 -11.43 -14.62 26.98
N ALA A 49 -11.46 -13.31 26.76
CA ALA A 49 -10.38 -12.57 26.14
C ALA A 49 -9.72 -11.56 27.07
N LEU A 50 -10.48 -10.93 27.97
CA LEU A 50 -10.02 -9.82 28.82
C LEU A 50 -9.89 -10.21 30.28
N ARG A 51 -8.86 -9.68 30.95
CA ARG A 51 -8.79 -9.65 32.41
C ARG A 51 -9.67 -8.52 32.96
N PRO A 52 -10.32 -8.70 34.13
CA PRO A 52 -11.08 -7.64 34.80
C PRO A 52 -10.27 -6.37 35.11
N ARG A 53 -8.94 -6.48 35.21
CA ARG A 53 -8.01 -5.37 35.43
C ARG A 53 -7.54 -4.67 34.13
N LEU A 54 -8.30 -4.80 33.04
CA LEU A 54 -7.98 -4.20 31.73
C LEU A 54 -7.64 -2.70 31.83
N TYR A 55 -6.57 -2.31 31.16
CA TYR A 55 -6.25 -0.92 30.84
C TYR A 55 -6.18 -0.71 29.32
N LYS A 56 -7.23 -0.12 28.72
CA LYS A 56 -7.28 0.20 27.28
C LYS A 56 -7.38 1.70 27.04
N PHE A 57 -6.61 2.22 26.09
CA PHE A 57 -6.74 3.59 25.59
C PHE A 57 -6.22 3.68 24.16
N GLY A 58 -6.57 4.74 23.44
CA GLY A 58 -6.10 4.86 22.07
C GLY A 58 -6.34 6.19 21.41
N TYR A 59 -5.96 6.21 20.13
CA TYR A 59 -5.90 7.39 19.29
C TYR A 59 -6.79 7.22 18.07
N TRP A 60 -7.42 8.30 17.65
CA TRP A 60 -8.21 8.33 16.42
C TRP A 60 -7.68 9.40 15.47
N LYS A 61 -7.62 9.08 14.18
CA LYS A 61 -7.24 10.05 13.17
C LYS A 61 -8.37 11.03 12.94
N ASN A 62 -8.11 12.27 13.29
CA ASN A 62 -9.00 13.38 13.04
C ASN A 62 -9.05 13.64 11.52
N LYS A 63 -10.26 13.74 10.96
CA LYS A 63 -10.47 13.92 9.52
C LYS A 63 -10.06 15.32 9.05
N ASP A 64 -10.15 16.32 9.92
CA ASP A 64 -9.87 17.71 9.59
C ASP A 64 -8.38 18.01 9.69
N THR A 65 -7.72 17.49 10.73
CA THR A 65 -6.28 17.74 10.98
C THR A 65 -5.38 16.69 10.33
N ASN A 66 -5.94 15.55 9.93
CA ASN A 66 -5.22 14.36 9.43
C ASN A 66 -4.18 13.80 10.44
N LYS A 67 -4.29 14.17 11.73
CA LYS A 67 -3.41 13.71 12.83
C LYS A 67 -4.10 12.68 13.70
N TYR A 68 -3.31 11.80 14.31
CA TYR A 68 -3.78 10.89 15.35
C TYR A 68 -3.80 11.61 16.69
N GLU A 69 -4.98 11.69 17.30
CA GLU A 69 -5.25 12.42 18.54
C GLU A 69 -5.81 11.46 19.59
N TYR A 70 -5.53 11.71 20.87
CA TYR A 70 -6.05 10.87 21.94
C TYR A 70 -7.59 10.85 21.89
N TYR A 71 -8.17 9.64 21.88
CA TYR A 71 -9.60 9.46 21.71
C TYR A 71 -10.30 9.16 23.04
N ALA A 72 -10.00 8.00 23.63
CA ALA A 72 -10.65 7.57 24.87
C ALA A 72 -9.84 6.50 25.59
N LYS A 73 -10.11 6.38 26.89
CA LYS A 73 -9.76 5.22 27.72
C LYS A 73 -11.00 4.37 27.94
N MET A 74 -10.79 3.09 28.18
CA MET A 74 -11.82 2.07 28.37
C MET A 74 -11.29 1.05 29.39
N ASN A 75 -12.00 0.88 30.51
CA ASN A 75 -11.74 -0.23 31.44
C ASN A 75 -12.54 -1.48 31.01
N TYR A 76 -12.47 -2.55 31.81
CA TYR A 76 -13.18 -3.79 31.53
C TYR A 76 -14.70 -3.61 31.43
N GLU A 77 -15.33 -2.89 32.37
CA GLU A 77 -16.78 -2.66 32.38
C GLU A 77 -17.21 -1.79 31.19
N ASP A 78 -16.42 -0.77 30.85
CA ASP A 78 -16.66 0.07 29.66
C ASP A 78 -16.61 -0.77 28.38
N ALA A 79 -15.68 -1.73 28.28
CA ALA A 79 -15.57 -2.63 27.14
C ALA A 79 -16.78 -3.58 27.04
N MET A 80 -17.20 -4.15 28.17
CA MET A 80 -18.39 -5.01 28.24
C MET A 80 -19.65 -4.24 27.82
N ALA A 81 -19.83 -3.01 28.34
CA ALA A 81 -20.95 -2.15 27.99
C ALA A 81 -20.93 -1.75 26.51
N PHE A 82 -19.74 -1.44 25.97
CA PHE A 82 -19.58 -1.11 24.55
C PHE A 82 -19.98 -2.29 23.64
N VAL A 83 -19.47 -3.49 23.93
CA VAL A 83 -19.78 -4.70 23.16
C VAL A 83 -21.28 -5.04 23.22
N GLN A 84 -21.91 -4.91 24.40
CA GLN A 84 -23.35 -5.11 24.54
C GLN A 84 -24.13 -4.07 23.72
N LYS A 85 -23.77 -2.79 23.81
CA LYS A 85 -24.40 -1.72 23.03
C LYS A 85 -24.29 -1.95 21.53
N MET A 86 -23.14 -2.42 21.04
CA MET A 86 -22.96 -2.74 19.62
C MET A 86 -23.95 -3.81 19.14
N LYS A 87 -24.25 -4.81 19.99
CA LYS A 87 -25.27 -5.82 19.72
C LYS A 87 -26.67 -5.23 19.70
N ASP A 88 -27.01 -4.45 20.72
CA ASP A 88 -28.34 -3.87 20.90
C ASP A 88 -28.67 -2.86 19.79
N ASP A 89 -27.68 -2.11 19.32
CA ASP A 89 -27.78 -1.17 18.20
C ASP A 89 -27.78 -1.89 16.82
N GLY A 90 -27.66 -3.22 16.76
CA GLY A 90 -27.59 -3.98 15.51
C GLY A 90 -26.32 -3.72 14.68
N ARG A 91 -25.25 -3.23 15.32
CA ARG A 91 -23.98 -2.83 14.67
C ARG A 91 -22.97 -3.97 14.59
N THR A 92 -23.45 -5.21 14.61
CA THR A 92 -22.62 -6.40 14.46
C THR A 92 -22.05 -6.52 13.05
N ARG A 93 -20.90 -7.18 12.92
CA ARG A 93 -20.19 -7.36 11.65
C ARG A 93 -19.80 -8.82 11.45
N ASP A 94 -19.88 -9.25 10.20
CA ASP A 94 -19.27 -10.49 9.70
C ASP A 94 -18.28 -10.09 8.60
N GLU A 95 -17.09 -9.67 9.03
CA GLU A 95 -16.02 -9.14 8.19
C GLU A 95 -14.73 -9.88 8.52
N ASN A 96 -14.02 -10.35 7.50
CA ASN A 96 -12.78 -11.13 7.65
C ASN A 96 -11.62 -10.59 6.78
N GLU A 97 -11.84 -9.61 5.91
CA GLU A 97 -10.79 -9.00 5.08
C GLU A 97 -9.80 -8.19 5.91
N ILE A 98 -10.30 -7.49 6.94
CA ILE A 98 -9.48 -6.73 7.89
C ILE A 98 -9.57 -7.42 9.25
N ARG A 99 -8.93 -8.58 9.34
CA ARG A 99 -8.81 -9.39 10.54
C ARG A 99 -7.46 -10.11 10.52
N ASP A 100 -6.59 -9.76 11.44
CA ASP A 100 -5.29 -10.41 11.60
C ASP A 100 -4.86 -10.42 13.07
N VAL A 101 -4.17 -11.48 13.48
CA VAL A 101 -3.62 -11.65 14.83
C VAL A 101 -2.16 -12.06 14.71
N GLU A 102 -1.30 -11.37 15.45
CA GLU A 102 0.14 -11.61 15.44
C GLU A 102 0.64 -11.70 16.88
N VAL A 103 1.25 -12.83 17.24
CA VAL A 103 1.94 -12.98 18.53
C VAL A 103 3.37 -12.51 18.33
N LEU A 104 3.76 -11.44 19.04
CA LEU A 104 5.03 -10.77 18.84
C LEU A 104 6.13 -11.36 19.73
N ASP A 105 5.79 -11.69 20.98
CA ASP A 105 6.72 -12.30 21.93
C ASP A 105 5.97 -13.07 23.03
N ILE A 106 6.57 -14.13 23.54
CA ILE A 106 6.03 -14.99 24.60
C ILE A 106 7.12 -15.24 25.64
N GLY A 107 6.84 -14.83 26.89
CA GLY A 107 7.58 -15.23 28.07
C GLY A 107 6.81 -16.26 28.91
N ASN A 108 7.34 -16.60 30.08
CA ASN A 108 6.76 -17.64 30.95
C ASN A 108 5.34 -17.31 31.47
N HIS A 109 5.03 -16.02 31.66
CA HIS A 109 3.75 -15.54 32.22
C HIS A 109 3.17 -14.33 31.50
N ILE A 110 3.89 -13.80 30.52
CA ILE A 110 3.53 -12.59 29.80
C ILE A 110 3.70 -12.81 28.31
N ALA A 111 2.93 -12.11 27.50
CA ALA A 111 3.09 -12.08 26.06
C ALA A 111 2.75 -10.70 25.51
N SER A 112 3.26 -10.41 24.32
CA SER A 112 2.85 -9.24 23.55
C SER A 112 2.28 -9.67 22.20
N ALA A 113 1.27 -8.96 21.74
CA ALA A 113 0.57 -9.29 20.51
C ALA A 113 0.05 -8.03 19.82
N LYS A 114 -0.29 -8.20 18.55
CA LYS A 114 -0.95 -7.21 17.71
C LYS A 114 -2.22 -7.79 17.12
N VAL A 115 -3.28 -6.99 17.12
CA VAL A 115 -4.53 -7.28 16.43
C VAL A 115 -4.76 -6.20 15.37
N THR A 116 -5.11 -6.62 14.16
CA THR A 116 -5.59 -5.72 13.10
C THR A 116 -7.05 -6.02 12.84
N ALA A 117 -7.88 -4.99 12.89
CA ALA A 117 -9.33 -5.09 12.71
C ALA A 117 -9.90 -3.84 12.03
N VAL A 118 -11.18 -3.85 11.66
CA VAL A 118 -11.82 -2.72 10.95
C VAL A 118 -11.71 -1.38 11.69
N TRP A 119 -11.57 -1.41 13.02
CA TRP A 119 -11.41 -0.20 13.81
C TRP A 119 -9.97 0.36 13.75
N GLY A 120 -8.96 -0.47 13.46
CA GLY A 120 -7.58 -0.06 13.66
C GLY A 120 -6.60 -1.19 13.97
N ILE A 121 -5.51 -0.78 14.61
CA ILE A 121 -4.47 -1.66 15.15
C ILE A 121 -4.52 -1.56 16.68
N ASP A 122 -4.46 -2.71 17.33
CA ASP A 122 -4.33 -2.84 18.78
C ASP A 122 -3.00 -3.52 19.09
N TYR A 123 -2.12 -2.85 19.84
CA TYR A 123 -1.00 -3.50 20.52
C TYR A 123 -1.40 -3.84 21.94
N MET A 124 -1.13 -5.06 22.35
CA MET A 124 -1.61 -5.57 23.62
C MET A 124 -0.61 -6.45 24.35
N THR A 125 -0.73 -6.44 25.67
CA THR A 125 0.01 -7.35 26.54
C THR A 125 -0.96 -8.30 27.22
N LEU A 126 -0.55 -9.56 27.34
CA LEU A 126 -1.31 -10.63 27.96
C LEU A 126 -0.58 -11.18 29.18
N SER A 127 -1.33 -11.78 30.09
CA SER A 127 -0.82 -12.55 31.22
C SER A 127 -1.39 -13.97 31.22
N LYS A 128 -0.62 -14.91 31.76
CA LYS A 128 -1.03 -16.30 31.98
C LYS A 128 -1.25 -16.56 33.47
N ASP A 129 -2.51 -16.71 33.89
CA ASP A 129 -2.84 -17.18 35.24
C ASP A 129 -3.62 -18.50 35.11
N ASP A 130 -3.27 -19.50 35.93
CA ASP A 130 -3.89 -20.83 35.93
C ASP A 130 -3.96 -21.49 34.53
N GLY A 131 -2.92 -21.26 33.72
CA GLY A 131 -2.83 -21.78 32.36
C GLY A 131 -3.63 -21.01 31.31
N GLN A 132 -4.32 -19.93 31.69
CA GLN A 132 -5.17 -19.14 30.80
C GLN A 132 -4.54 -17.81 30.42
N TRP A 133 -4.38 -17.60 29.11
CA TRP A 133 -3.92 -16.34 28.53
C TRP A 133 -5.07 -15.37 28.33
N LEU A 134 -4.99 -14.20 28.95
CA LEU A 134 -5.98 -13.12 28.80
C LEU A 134 -5.27 -11.77 28.66
N ILE A 135 -5.94 -10.83 28.00
CA ILE A 135 -5.43 -9.49 27.68
C ILE A 135 -5.55 -8.59 28.92
N GLU A 136 -4.45 -7.89 29.21
CA GLU A 136 -4.30 -6.98 30.36
C GLU A 136 -4.31 -5.51 29.95
N GLN A 137 -3.62 -5.18 28.86
CA GLN A 137 -3.47 -3.81 28.39
C GLN A 137 -3.61 -3.74 26.89
N VAL A 138 -4.22 -2.67 26.40
CA VAL A 138 -4.37 -2.42 24.97
C VAL A 138 -4.14 -0.94 24.68
N ILE A 139 -3.13 -0.64 23.88
CA ILE A 139 -3.02 0.66 23.20
C ILE A 139 -3.47 0.49 21.76
N TRP A 140 -4.35 1.35 21.28
CA TRP A 140 -4.91 1.21 19.94
C TRP A 140 -4.87 2.51 19.13
N GLU A 141 -4.83 2.37 17.81
CA GLU A 141 -4.93 3.49 16.86
C GLU A 141 -5.91 3.16 15.74
N GLY A 142 -6.74 4.11 15.35
CA GLY A 142 -7.72 3.97 14.27
C GLY A 142 -7.94 5.25 13.46
N PRO A 143 -8.62 5.20 12.31
CA PRO A 143 -9.09 3.98 11.65
C PRO A 143 -7.92 3.19 11.05
N TYR A 144 -8.14 1.90 10.77
CA TYR A 144 -7.15 1.08 10.08
C TYR A 144 -6.79 1.72 8.74
N GLN A 145 -5.49 1.96 8.55
CA GLN A 145 -4.95 2.34 7.25
C GLN A 145 -4.17 1.15 6.72
N LYS A 146 -4.68 0.56 5.64
CA LYS A 146 -3.95 -0.46 4.91
C LYS A 146 -2.60 0.14 4.53
N ALA A 147 -1.51 -0.48 5.00
CA ALA A 147 -0.17 -0.03 4.67
C ALA A 147 -0.06 0.08 3.14
N TYR A 148 0.39 1.23 2.65
CA TYR A 148 0.66 1.39 1.23
C TYR A 148 1.85 0.49 0.88
N VAL A 149 1.59 -0.57 0.12
CA VAL A 149 2.63 -1.45 -0.42
C VAL A 149 2.89 -1.00 -1.84
N GLN A 150 4.06 -0.38 -2.07
CA GLN A 150 4.54 -0.10 -3.41
C GLN A 150 4.74 -1.43 -4.15
N LYS A 151 4.00 -1.62 -5.23
CA LYS A 151 4.17 -2.72 -6.18
C LYS A 151 5.04 -2.24 -7.34
N PRO A 152 5.73 -3.15 -8.04
CA PRO A 152 6.48 -2.80 -9.25
C PRO A 152 5.57 -2.11 -10.27
N ALA A 153 5.93 -0.89 -10.65
CA ALA A 153 5.28 -0.09 -11.67
C ALA A 153 6.31 0.34 -12.71
N THR A 154 5.90 0.41 -13.98
CA THR A 154 6.78 0.84 -15.07
C THR A 154 6.16 2.00 -15.82
N TYR A 155 6.91 3.07 -15.99
CA TYR A 155 6.46 4.28 -16.67
C TYR A 155 7.26 4.48 -17.95
N TYR A 156 6.55 4.56 -19.07
CA TYR A 156 7.09 4.92 -20.38
C TYR A 156 6.72 6.37 -20.65
N LEU A 157 7.70 7.25 -20.74
CA LEU A 157 7.46 8.66 -21.03
C LEU A 157 8.02 8.99 -22.41
N ILE A 158 7.18 9.60 -23.24
CA ILE A 158 7.56 10.13 -24.54
C ILE A 158 7.09 11.57 -24.68
N ARG A 159 7.72 12.31 -25.59
CA ARG A 159 7.21 13.60 -26.05
C ARG A 159 6.26 13.37 -27.23
N HIS A 160 5.31 14.28 -27.45
CA HIS A 160 4.56 14.31 -28.71
C HIS A 160 5.47 14.32 -29.96
N ALA A 161 4.96 13.76 -31.04
CA ALA A 161 5.57 13.77 -32.37
C ALA A 161 5.52 15.17 -33.04
N GLU A 162 6.03 15.26 -34.26
CA GLU A 162 6.20 16.46 -35.05
C GLU A 162 4.86 17.19 -35.28
N LYS A 163 4.75 18.41 -34.78
CA LYS A 163 3.53 19.25 -34.88
C LYS A 163 3.56 20.14 -36.10
N ASP A 164 2.39 20.49 -36.62
CA ASP A 164 2.25 21.48 -37.69
C ASP A 164 2.70 22.87 -37.20
N MET A 165 3.56 23.50 -37.98
CA MET A 165 4.16 24.81 -37.72
C MET A 165 3.84 25.83 -38.82
N SER A 166 2.97 25.49 -39.78
CA SER A 166 2.58 26.34 -40.91
C SER A 166 1.90 27.64 -40.44
N ASP A 167 1.02 27.54 -39.43
CA ASP A 167 0.41 28.68 -38.74
C ASP A 167 1.00 28.88 -37.35
N LYS A 168 1.84 29.91 -37.21
CA LYS A 168 2.49 30.26 -35.94
C LYS A 168 1.52 30.83 -34.89
N SER A 169 0.32 31.25 -35.30
CA SER A 169 -0.70 31.76 -34.37
C SER A 169 -1.47 30.62 -33.68
N ASN A 170 -1.46 29.42 -34.26
CA ASN A 170 -2.11 28.25 -33.71
C ASN A 170 -1.39 27.76 -32.44
N ARG A 171 -2.03 27.92 -31.28
CA ARG A 171 -1.50 27.49 -29.98
C ARG A 171 -1.69 26.01 -29.70
N ASN A 172 -2.53 25.32 -30.47
CA ASN A 172 -2.79 23.90 -30.34
C ASN A 172 -2.73 23.21 -31.72
N PRO A 173 -1.55 23.18 -32.36
CA PRO A 173 -1.42 22.52 -33.66
C PRO A 173 -1.58 21.01 -33.52
N ARG A 174 -2.11 20.40 -34.59
CA ARG A 174 -2.15 18.94 -34.80
C ARG A 174 -0.78 18.44 -35.24
N LEU A 175 -0.63 17.12 -35.32
CA LEU A 175 0.54 16.48 -35.93
C LEU A 175 0.61 16.73 -37.43
N THR A 176 1.85 16.78 -37.94
CA THR A 176 2.13 16.67 -39.38
C THR A 176 1.98 15.22 -39.86
N GLU A 177 2.05 14.98 -41.16
CA GLU A 177 2.11 13.61 -41.71
C GLU A 177 3.30 12.81 -41.13
N THR A 178 4.48 13.43 -41.02
CA THR A 178 5.65 12.84 -40.34
C THR A 178 5.35 12.51 -38.89
N GLY A 179 4.65 13.41 -38.18
CA GLY A 179 4.26 13.20 -36.79
C GLY A 179 3.27 12.05 -36.61
N LEU A 180 2.30 11.92 -37.51
CA LEU A 180 1.36 10.80 -37.53
C LEU A 180 2.08 9.47 -37.84
N ALA A 181 3.04 9.47 -38.76
CA ALA A 181 3.86 8.30 -39.05
C ALA A 181 4.72 7.90 -37.83
N ARG A 182 5.32 8.86 -37.13
CA ARG A 182 6.05 8.61 -35.88
C ARG A 182 5.14 8.06 -34.78
N ALA A 183 3.94 8.62 -34.62
CA ALA A 183 2.96 8.11 -33.66
C ALA A 183 2.59 6.64 -33.95
N ALA A 184 2.37 6.30 -35.22
CA ALA A 184 2.15 4.92 -35.63
C ALA A 184 3.39 4.03 -35.37
N ASN A 185 4.59 4.55 -35.59
CA ASN A 185 5.83 3.82 -35.30
C ASN A 185 6.01 3.57 -33.80
N TRP A 186 5.65 4.51 -32.92
CA TRP A 186 5.65 4.27 -31.48
C TRP A 186 4.73 3.11 -31.07
N ALA A 187 3.54 3.01 -31.68
CA ALA A 187 2.64 1.89 -31.44
C ALA A 187 3.24 0.55 -31.89
N LYS A 188 4.07 0.55 -32.94
CA LYS A 188 4.82 -0.63 -33.38
C LYS A 188 5.98 -0.98 -32.45
N ILE A 189 6.77 0.03 -32.04
CA ILE A 189 7.91 -0.15 -31.12
C ILE A 189 7.44 -0.72 -29.77
N LEU A 190 6.29 -0.27 -29.30
CA LEU A 190 5.73 -0.64 -28.00
C LEU A 190 4.60 -1.68 -28.13
N GLU A 191 4.49 -2.36 -29.27
CA GLU A 191 3.39 -3.30 -29.56
C GLU A 191 3.31 -4.46 -28.57
N THR A 192 4.47 -4.91 -28.06
CA THR A 192 4.55 -6.01 -27.08
C THR A 192 4.41 -5.55 -25.63
N VAL A 193 4.26 -4.24 -25.38
CA VAL A 193 4.09 -3.71 -24.02
C VAL A 193 2.60 -3.66 -23.72
N GLU A 194 2.18 -4.44 -22.73
CA GLU A 194 0.82 -4.39 -22.19
C GLU A 194 0.69 -3.18 -21.27
N PHE A 195 0.08 -2.11 -21.77
CA PHE A 195 -0.21 -0.94 -20.96
C PHE A 195 -1.51 -1.13 -20.18
N ASP A 196 -1.52 -0.67 -18.94
CA ASP A 196 -2.74 -0.54 -18.14
C ASP A 196 -3.40 0.82 -18.32
N MET A 197 -2.59 1.86 -18.59
CA MET A 197 -3.04 3.25 -18.62
C MET A 197 -2.23 4.08 -19.62
N VAL A 198 -2.90 5.03 -20.29
CA VAL A 198 -2.27 5.99 -21.19
C VAL A 198 -2.68 7.41 -20.80
N TYR A 199 -1.69 8.24 -20.49
CA TYR A 199 -1.86 9.65 -20.12
C TYR A 199 -1.31 10.57 -21.21
N SER A 200 -1.99 11.70 -21.41
CA SER A 200 -1.56 12.77 -22.31
C SER A 200 -1.92 14.14 -21.71
N THR A 201 -1.14 15.17 -22.00
CA THR A 201 -1.59 16.54 -21.77
C THR A 201 -2.72 16.90 -22.76
N ASP A 202 -3.48 17.97 -22.48
CA ASP A 202 -4.64 18.37 -23.30
C ASP A 202 -4.28 19.17 -24.57
N TYR A 203 -3.35 18.68 -25.37
CA TYR A 203 -3.04 19.22 -26.69
C TYR A 203 -3.36 18.19 -27.78
N TYR A 204 -3.73 18.63 -28.97
CA TYR A 204 -4.01 17.71 -30.08
C TYR A 204 -2.80 16.85 -30.39
N ARG A 205 -1.61 17.47 -30.54
CA ARG A 205 -0.36 16.74 -30.81
C ARG A 205 -0.02 15.63 -29.81
N THR A 206 -0.26 15.82 -28.51
CA THR A 206 0.01 14.79 -27.49
C THR A 206 -1.03 13.68 -27.54
N LYS A 207 -2.32 14.04 -27.67
CA LYS A 207 -3.42 13.08 -27.83
C LYS A 207 -3.28 12.24 -29.10
N GLU A 208 -2.93 12.85 -30.22
CA GLU A 208 -2.70 12.18 -31.51
C GLU A 208 -1.46 11.26 -31.46
N THR A 209 -0.43 11.63 -30.69
CA THR A 209 0.74 10.75 -30.47
C THR A 209 0.38 9.53 -29.61
N ALA A 210 -0.44 9.71 -28.58
CA ALA A 210 -0.86 8.65 -27.67
C ALA A 210 -1.89 7.69 -28.30
N ALA A 211 -2.76 8.20 -29.17
CA ALA A 211 -3.91 7.50 -29.72
C ALA A 211 -3.63 6.11 -30.32
N PRO A 212 -2.60 5.91 -31.18
CA PRO A 212 -2.38 4.59 -31.76
C PRO A 212 -1.93 3.55 -30.72
N ILE A 213 -1.16 3.93 -29.69
CA ILE A 213 -0.75 3.03 -28.60
C ILE A 213 -1.95 2.67 -27.72
N ALA A 214 -2.75 3.67 -27.34
CA ALA A 214 -3.97 3.47 -26.56
C ALA A 214 -4.95 2.55 -27.30
N LYS A 215 -5.15 2.76 -28.60
CA LYS A 215 -5.99 1.90 -29.44
C LYS A 215 -5.46 0.47 -29.51
N GLY A 216 -4.14 0.28 -29.67
CA GLY A 216 -3.51 -1.05 -29.68
C GLY A 216 -3.73 -1.84 -28.38
N ASN A 217 -3.84 -1.14 -27.25
CA ASN A 217 -4.08 -1.72 -25.93
C ASN A 217 -5.57 -1.70 -25.50
N ASN A 218 -6.48 -1.27 -26.37
CA ASN A 218 -7.91 -1.10 -26.06
C ASN A 218 -8.16 -0.20 -24.82
N LEU A 219 -7.40 0.89 -24.72
CA LEU A 219 -7.47 1.89 -23.64
C LEU A 219 -7.97 3.24 -24.15
N ASN A 220 -8.49 4.03 -23.22
CA ASN A 220 -8.73 5.46 -23.43
C ASN A 220 -7.49 6.28 -23.03
N VAL A 221 -7.35 7.47 -23.62
CA VAL A 221 -6.33 8.44 -23.21
C VAL A 221 -6.88 9.30 -22.07
N THR A 222 -6.25 9.23 -20.90
CA THR A 222 -6.56 10.07 -19.74
C THR A 222 -5.79 11.39 -19.82
N ILE A 223 -6.46 12.49 -19.51
CA ILE A 223 -5.84 13.82 -19.56
C ILE A 223 -5.22 14.17 -18.21
N TYR A 224 -3.97 14.64 -18.22
CA TYR A 224 -3.31 15.20 -17.03
C TYR A 224 -2.80 16.62 -17.28
N ASP A 225 -2.71 17.42 -16.21
CA ASP A 225 -2.06 18.73 -16.23
C ASP A 225 -0.66 18.61 -15.60
N PRO A 226 0.43 18.79 -16.36
CA PRO A 226 1.79 18.69 -15.84
C PRO A 226 2.10 19.78 -14.80
N ARG A 227 1.34 20.86 -14.71
CA ARG A 227 1.55 21.94 -13.71
C ARG A 227 0.92 21.65 -12.37
N ASN A 228 -0.08 20.76 -12.33
CA ASN A 228 -0.86 20.45 -11.14
C ASN A 228 -0.77 18.96 -10.77
N LEU A 229 0.24 18.26 -11.29
CA LEU A 229 0.45 16.85 -11.00
C LEU A 229 1.25 16.70 -9.68
N ASN A 230 0.64 16.07 -8.67
CA ASN A 230 1.37 15.60 -7.51
C ASN A 230 1.94 14.21 -7.80
N ILE A 231 3.28 14.08 -7.78
CA ILE A 231 3.94 12.83 -8.14
C ILE A 231 3.65 11.68 -7.15
N ASP A 232 3.50 11.97 -5.86
CA ASP A 232 3.24 10.94 -4.84
C ASP A 232 1.82 10.37 -5.00
N ASP A 233 0.84 11.21 -5.33
CA ASP A 233 -0.52 10.76 -5.58
C ASP A 233 -0.63 10.01 -6.91
N PHE A 234 0.10 10.45 -7.94
CA PHE A 234 0.17 9.73 -9.21
C PHE A 234 0.79 8.34 -9.05
N ILE A 235 1.88 8.19 -8.28
CA ILE A 235 2.50 6.89 -7.96
C ILE A 235 1.53 5.98 -7.20
N LYS A 236 0.72 6.54 -6.28
CA LYS A 236 -0.30 5.76 -5.56
C LYS A 236 -1.41 5.28 -6.50
N GLU A 237 -1.91 6.15 -7.37
CA GLU A 237 -2.97 5.84 -8.34
C GLU A 237 -2.52 4.76 -9.34
N THR A 238 -1.28 4.85 -9.80
CA THR A 238 -0.69 3.96 -10.80
C THR A 238 0.11 2.78 -10.20
N ASN A 239 -0.09 2.51 -8.91
CA ASN A 239 0.67 1.49 -8.21
C ASN A 239 0.47 0.09 -8.81
N GLY A 240 1.56 -0.58 -9.18
CA GLY A 240 1.52 -1.90 -9.81
C GLY A 240 1.12 -1.90 -11.29
N LYS A 241 1.18 -0.75 -11.97
CA LYS A 241 0.72 -0.57 -13.35
C LYS A 241 1.85 -0.29 -14.33
N THR A 242 1.64 -0.66 -15.58
CA THR A 242 2.46 -0.21 -16.72
C THR A 242 1.78 0.97 -17.41
N VAL A 243 2.42 2.13 -17.41
CA VAL A 243 1.79 3.40 -17.78
C VAL A 243 2.56 4.12 -18.88
N LEU A 244 1.86 4.53 -19.93
CA LEU A 244 2.39 5.47 -20.93
C LEU A 244 2.03 6.91 -20.55
N ILE A 245 2.98 7.83 -20.64
CA ILE A 245 2.77 9.26 -20.41
C ILE A 245 3.33 10.06 -21.58
N VAL A 246 2.46 10.80 -22.27
CA VAL A 246 2.83 11.66 -23.40
C VAL A 246 2.84 13.13 -22.97
N GLY A 247 3.99 13.77 -23.13
CA GLY A 247 4.23 15.15 -22.71
C GLY A 247 4.93 16.03 -23.75
N HIS A 248 5.74 16.96 -23.28
CA HIS A 248 6.43 17.98 -24.07
C HIS A 248 7.95 17.92 -23.87
N SER A 249 8.71 18.68 -24.65
CA SER A 249 10.18 18.74 -24.56
C SER A 249 10.68 19.17 -23.18
N ASN A 250 9.92 19.98 -22.46
CA ASN A 250 10.23 20.42 -21.11
C ASN A 250 9.56 19.55 -20.03
N THR A 251 8.31 19.12 -20.23
CA THR A 251 7.56 18.42 -19.17
C THR A 251 7.88 16.93 -19.09
N THR A 252 8.22 16.27 -20.20
CA THR A 252 8.58 14.85 -20.21
C THR A 252 9.84 14.56 -19.38
N PRO A 253 11.01 15.22 -19.61
CA PRO A 253 12.19 15.01 -18.78
C PRO A 253 12.01 15.53 -17.35
N ALA A 254 11.22 16.59 -17.14
CA ALA A 254 10.91 17.08 -15.79
C ALA A 254 10.12 16.04 -14.99
N LEU A 255 9.07 15.44 -15.58
CA LEU A 255 8.29 14.39 -14.92
C LEU A 255 9.13 13.14 -14.65
N ALA A 256 10.01 12.76 -15.59
CA ALA A 256 10.96 11.66 -15.35
C ALA A 256 11.86 11.95 -14.13
N ASN A 257 12.32 13.19 -13.96
CA ASN A 257 13.09 13.61 -12.78
C ASN A 257 12.24 13.62 -11.49
N ASP A 258 10.97 13.99 -11.58
CA ASP A 258 10.06 13.97 -10.42
C ASP A 258 9.88 12.55 -9.89
N PHE A 259 9.73 11.55 -10.78
CA PHE A 259 9.74 10.14 -10.38
C PHE A 259 11.05 9.77 -9.67
N LEU A 260 12.19 10.21 -10.23
CA LEU A 260 13.52 9.92 -9.69
C LEU A 260 13.85 10.66 -8.41
N ARG A 261 13.09 11.72 -8.08
CA ARG A 261 13.43 12.70 -7.04
C ARG A 261 14.85 13.25 -7.22
N ASP A 262 15.31 13.34 -8.47
CA ASP A 262 16.66 13.72 -8.86
C ASP A 262 16.66 14.42 -10.22
N LYS A 263 17.57 15.38 -10.43
CA LYS A 263 17.70 16.17 -11.66
C LYS A 263 18.61 15.48 -12.68
N LYS A 264 18.31 14.23 -13.01
CA LYS A 264 19.13 13.41 -13.92
C LYS A 264 19.02 13.83 -15.37
N TYR A 265 17.81 14.17 -15.84
CA TYR A 265 17.53 14.47 -17.24
C TYR A 265 17.36 15.98 -17.48
N SER A 266 18.13 16.52 -18.41
CA SER A 266 17.96 17.91 -18.84
C SER A 266 16.78 18.06 -19.79
N GLN A 267 16.25 19.28 -19.91
CA GLN A 267 15.27 19.60 -20.95
C GLN A 267 15.82 19.24 -22.34
N ILE A 268 14.99 18.62 -23.18
CA ILE A 268 15.39 18.25 -24.53
C ILE A 268 15.13 19.39 -25.54
N PRO A 269 15.95 19.51 -26.60
CA PRO A 269 15.70 20.46 -27.69
C PRO A 269 14.33 20.24 -28.38
N GLU A 270 13.77 21.29 -28.97
CA GLU A 270 12.43 21.24 -29.56
C GLU A 270 12.31 20.35 -30.80
N ASP A 271 13.41 20.04 -31.48
CA ASP A 271 13.49 19.18 -32.67
C ASP A 271 13.69 17.69 -32.32
N ILE A 272 13.87 17.34 -31.04
CA ILE A 272 13.99 15.95 -30.59
C ILE A 272 12.62 15.35 -30.27
N HIS A 273 12.23 14.32 -31.04
CA HIS A 273 10.95 13.61 -30.91
C HIS A 273 11.10 12.10 -30.59
N GLY A 274 12.33 11.58 -30.61
CA GLY A 274 12.65 10.15 -30.55
C GLY A 274 13.00 9.59 -29.16
N ASN A 275 12.93 10.42 -28.11
CA ASN A 275 13.34 9.98 -26.78
C ASN A 275 12.24 9.17 -26.08
N LEU A 276 12.62 8.00 -25.57
CA LEU A 276 11.82 7.16 -24.69
C LEU A 276 12.50 7.03 -23.32
N TYR A 277 11.83 7.49 -22.28
CA TYR A 277 12.24 7.30 -20.89
C TYR A 277 11.47 6.11 -20.32
N ILE A 278 12.18 5.16 -19.73
CA ILE A 278 11.59 4.01 -19.04
C ILE A 278 12.02 4.09 -17.59
N ILE A 279 11.04 4.29 -16.69
CA ILE A 279 11.25 4.35 -15.25
C ILE A 279 10.64 3.09 -14.63
N ASN A 280 11.44 2.32 -13.90
CA ASN A 280 10.94 1.20 -13.10
C ASN A 280 10.98 1.61 -11.62
N LEU A 281 9.83 1.55 -10.97
CA LEU A 281 9.66 1.85 -9.56
C LEU A 281 9.15 0.62 -8.84
N ASP A 282 9.90 0.14 -7.86
CA ASP A 282 9.45 -0.85 -6.89
C ASP A 282 9.71 -0.35 -5.45
N LYS A 283 9.44 -1.18 -4.44
CA LYS A 283 9.58 -0.80 -3.03
C LYS A 283 11.02 -0.40 -2.65
N ASP A 284 12.01 -1.08 -3.22
CA ASP A 284 13.41 -1.04 -2.78
C ASP A 284 14.35 -0.47 -3.88
N ASN A 285 13.88 -0.39 -5.13
CA ASN A 285 14.64 0.03 -6.29
C ASN A 285 13.87 1.05 -7.13
N LEU A 286 14.62 2.01 -7.63
CA LEU A 286 14.18 2.99 -8.60
C LEU A 286 15.25 3.10 -9.68
N THR A 287 14.89 2.74 -10.92
CA THR A 287 15.82 2.75 -12.04
C THR A 287 15.24 3.51 -13.23
N SER A 288 16.12 4.03 -14.08
CA SER A 288 15.72 4.74 -15.28
C SER A 288 16.66 4.50 -16.45
N THR A 289 16.06 4.27 -17.62
CA THR A 289 16.73 4.12 -18.91
C THR A 289 16.21 5.18 -19.87
N LEU A 290 17.11 5.77 -20.65
CA LEU A 290 16.77 6.66 -21.76
C LEU A 290 17.24 6.02 -23.06
N LEU A 291 16.31 5.85 -24.00
CA LEU A 291 16.58 5.42 -25.37
C LEU A 291 16.34 6.60 -26.31
N SER A 292 17.18 6.76 -27.32
CA SER A 292 16.98 7.70 -28.42
C SER A 292 16.77 6.90 -29.70
N LEU A 293 15.57 7.02 -30.27
CA LEU A 293 15.11 6.27 -31.43
C LEU A 293 14.82 7.24 -32.58
N ASP A 294 15.49 7.08 -33.71
CA ASP A 294 15.31 7.95 -34.89
C ASP A 294 13.94 7.74 -35.58
#